data_AF-A0A3S1SFX4-F1
#
_entry.id   AF-A0A3S1SFX4-F1
#
_cell.length_a   1.000
_cell.length_b   1.000
_cell.length_c   1.000
_cell.angle_alpha   90.00
_cell.angle_beta   90.00
_cell.angle_gamma   90.00
#
_symmetry.space_group_name_H-M   'P 1'
#
loop_
_entity.id
_entity.type
_entity.pdbx_description
1 polymer ?
#
loop_
_entity_poly.entity_id
_entity_poly.type
_entity_poly.pdbx_seq_one_letter_code
_entity_poly.pdbx_strand_id
1 'polypeptide(L)'
;AVRKIAAAIRAAPGRAGMIVRGKAARADALAIAGQISTGSDVRLFGEVLIARMQRGRGRVAPTRIPYPVDAAMAVLSDVDVLILVGAKEPVAFFAYPGKPGRLVREGCEVLTLAAHGDDLHAALEALRDELGIKPSQHKVLAAAFPDEATPNGKLTEDAVALSVARKLPADAIVCDEAVTSARRFFALSAFAAPHDYMMGTGGSIGGGIPMATGAAIACPDRKVVNLEADGSGMYTVQGLWTQAREKLDVVTIVFSNRTYAILHGEMKNVGVGAIGENARRMLDLDHPSLDWVSLAKGMGVEAARADTCERFDALLDSALSRRGPFLIEAVL
;
A
#
# COMPACT_ATOMS: atom_id res chain seq x y z
N ALA A 1 19.71 6.43 22.41
CA ALA A 1 18.38 5.91 22.05
C ALA A 1 18.24 4.42 22.40
N VAL A 2 19.06 3.55 21.81
CA VAL A 2 19.00 2.07 21.94
C VAL A 2 18.73 1.54 23.36
N ARG A 3 19.61 1.81 24.33
CA ARG A 3 19.44 1.33 25.73
C ARG A 3 18.13 1.77 26.38
N LYS A 4 17.72 3.02 26.17
CA LYS A 4 16.45 3.56 26.69
C LYS A 4 15.27 2.77 26.12
N ILE A 5 15.26 2.54 24.81
CA ILE A 5 14.20 1.80 24.12
C ILE A 5 14.18 0.34 24.56
N ALA A 6 15.34 -0.31 24.67
CA ALA A 6 15.41 -1.67 25.16
C ALA A 6 14.87 -1.81 26.59
N ALA A 7 15.18 -0.85 27.49
CA ALA A 7 14.61 -0.80 28.82
C ALA A 7 13.08 -0.61 28.80
N ALA A 8 12.56 0.28 27.94
CA ALA A 8 11.13 0.51 27.79
C ALA A 8 10.39 -0.73 27.25
N ILE A 9 10.95 -1.45 26.27
CA ILE A 9 10.41 -2.73 25.78
C ILE A 9 10.34 -3.75 26.91
N ARG A 10 11.43 -3.92 27.67
CA ARG A 10 11.48 -4.87 28.79
C ARG A 10 10.49 -4.52 29.91
N ALA A 11 10.19 -3.24 30.10
CA ALA A 11 9.23 -2.75 31.08
C ALA A 11 7.76 -2.87 30.64
N ALA A 12 7.49 -3.11 29.34
CA ALA A 12 6.16 -3.16 28.74
C ALA A 12 5.93 -4.42 27.89
N PRO A 13 6.08 -5.64 28.45
CA PRO A 13 5.95 -6.89 27.69
C PRO A 13 4.55 -7.02 27.07
N GLY A 14 4.50 -7.33 25.77
CA GLY A 14 3.25 -7.44 25.00
C GLY A 14 2.52 -6.10 24.75
N ARG A 15 3.03 -5.01 25.30
CA ARG A 15 2.45 -3.66 25.24
C ARG A 15 3.31 -2.70 24.41
N ALA A 16 4.43 -3.17 23.85
CA ALA A 16 5.28 -2.38 22.97
C ALA A 16 4.87 -2.54 21.49
N GLY A 17 4.93 -1.45 20.73
CA GLY A 17 4.71 -1.42 19.29
C GLY A 17 5.90 -0.77 18.57
N MET A 18 6.14 -1.12 17.31
CA MET A 18 7.18 -0.53 16.47
C MET A 18 6.63 -0.18 15.09
N ILE A 19 6.77 1.07 14.66
CA ILE A 19 6.43 1.52 13.31
C ILE A 19 7.71 1.63 12.48
N VAL A 20 7.73 0.92 11.35
CA VAL A 20 8.85 0.96 10.39
C VAL A 20 8.47 1.73 9.12
N ARG A 21 9.39 2.60 8.67
CA ARG A 21 9.27 3.38 7.43
C ARG A 21 10.59 3.41 6.66
N GLY A 22 10.52 3.68 5.36
CA GLY A 22 11.70 4.02 4.56
C GLY A 22 12.62 2.82 4.42
N LYS A 23 13.91 2.99 4.69
CA LYS A 23 14.87 1.86 4.62
C LYS A 23 14.58 0.77 5.65
N ALA A 24 13.92 1.07 6.78
CA ALA A 24 13.50 0.05 7.74
C ALA A 24 12.42 -0.91 7.20
N ALA A 25 11.72 -0.51 6.13
CA ALA A 25 10.75 -1.32 5.41
C ALA A 25 11.36 -2.09 4.22
N ARG A 26 12.68 -2.29 4.19
CA ARG A 26 13.40 -3.12 3.21
C ARG A 26 13.72 -4.48 3.82
N ALA A 27 13.90 -5.49 2.97
CA ALA A 27 13.86 -6.89 3.38
C ALA A 27 14.88 -7.25 4.48
N ASP A 28 16.07 -6.67 4.44
CA ASP A 28 17.15 -6.81 5.42
C ASP A 28 16.80 -6.19 6.78
N ALA A 29 16.49 -4.89 6.81
CA ALA A 29 16.12 -4.18 8.03
C ALA A 29 14.81 -4.73 8.62
N LEU A 30 13.85 -5.06 7.76
CA LEU A 30 12.56 -5.60 8.17
C LEU A 30 12.69 -7.02 8.75
N ALA A 31 13.68 -7.80 8.31
CA ALA A 31 13.99 -9.07 8.94
C ALA A 31 14.48 -8.90 10.38
N ILE A 32 15.30 -7.88 10.65
CA ILE A 32 15.74 -7.56 12.02
C ILE A 32 14.57 -7.07 12.87
N ALA A 33 13.72 -6.19 12.33
CA ALA A 33 12.50 -5.76 13.01
C ALA A 33 11.57 -6.95 13.35
N GLY A 34 11.47 -7.95 12.46
CA GLY A 34 10.74 -9.18 12.73
C GLY A 34 11.36 -10.06 13.81
N GLN A 35 12.69 -10.08 13.94
CA GLN A 35 13.39 -10.75 15.05
C GLN A 35 13.12 -10.06 16.38
N ILE A 36 13.12 -8.72 16.40
CA ILE A 36 12.74 -7.93 17.60
C ILE A 36 11.29 -8.20 17.97
N SER A 37 10.40 -8.17 16.98
CA SER A 37 8.96 -8.40 17.16
C SER A 37 8.66 -9.70 17.88
N THR A 38 9.26 -10.79 17.39
CA THR A 38 9.07 -12.15 17.93
C THR A 38 9.89 -12.41 19.20
N GLY A 39 11.12 -11.92 19.27
CA GLY A 39 12.04 -12.17 20.38
C GLY A 39 11.78 -11.32 21.63
N SER A 40 10.98 -10.26 21.52
CA SER A 40 10.65 -9.37 22.65
C SER A 40 9.18 -8.95 22.69
N ASP A 41 8.30 -9.68 22.00
CA ASP A 41 6.85 -9.45 21.99
C ASP A 41 6.48 -7.99 21.66
N VAL A 42 7.09 -7.47 20.60
CA VAL A 42 6.85 -6.12 20.09
C VAL A 42 5.95 -6.22 18.85
N ARG A 43 4.80 -5.56 18.85
CA ARG A 43 3.92 -5.56 17.67
C ARG A 43 4.51 -4.70 16.56
N LEU A 44 4.59 -5.26 15.36
CA LEU A 44 5.22 -4.61 14.21
C LEU A 44 4.19 -3.99 13.28
N PHE A 45 4.33 -2.69 13.05
CA PHE A 45 3.42 -1.87 12.26
C PHE A 45 4.12 -1.21 11.07
N GLY A 46 3.41 -1.07 9.97
CA GLY A 46 3.76 -0.21 8.86
C GLY A 46 2.93 1.08 8.87
N GLU A 47 3.47 2.14 8.29
CA GLU A 47 2.72 3.40 8.12
C GLU A 47 1.47 3.22 7.25
N VAL A 48 0.51 4.12 7.47
CA VAL A 48 -0.70 4.23 6.63
C VAL A 48 -0.31 4.47 5.17
N LEU A 49 0.67 5.32 4.89
CA LEU A 49 1.10 5.71 3.55
C LEU A 49 2.56 5.29 3.31
N ILE A 50 2.81 4.51 2.26
CA ILE A 50 4.05 3.74 2.12
C ILE A 50 4.86 4.22 0.92
N ALA A 51 5.93 4.97 1.19
CA ALA A 51 6.83 5.45 0.14
C ALA A 51 7.39 4.30 -0.71
N ARG A 52 7.85 3.25 -0.04
CA ARG A 52 8.23 1.96 -0.61
C ARG A 52 8.35 0.95 0.53
N MET A 53 7.96 -0.30 0.30
CA MET A 53 8.21 -1.46 1.19
C MET A 53 8.49 -2.71 0.35
N GLN A 54 9.43 -3.54 0.80
CA GLN A 54 9.65 -4.86 0.24
C GLN A 54 8.81 -5.89 0.99
N ARG A 55 7.94 -6.60 0.28
CA ARG A 55 6.95 -7.52 0.85
C ARG A 55 6.72 -8.73 -0.06
N GLY A 56 5.77 -9.59 0.29
CA GLY A 56 5.55 -10.88 -0.37
C GLY A 56 6.08 -12.07 0.43
N ARG A 57 5.76 -13.27 -0.04
CA ARG A 57 6.04 -14.55 0.60
C ARG A 57 7.50 -14.68 1.03
N GLY A 58 7.71 -15.19 2.25
CA GLY A 58 9.03 -15.35 2.84
C GLY A 58 9.61 -14.08 3.46
N ARG A 59 8.85 -12.97 3.49
CA ARG A 59 9.23 -11.73 4.19
C ARG A 59 8.34 -11.49 5.40
N VAL A 60 8.86 -10.69 6.33
CA VAL A 60 8.10 -10.16 7.47
C VAL A 60 7.07 -9.18 6.93
N ALA A 61 5.83 -9.26 7.41
CA ALA A 61 4.71 -8.44 6.96
C ALA A 61 4.13 -7.63 8.13
N PRO A 62 4.55 -6.37 8.32
CA PRO A 62 3.97 -5.50 9.35
C PRO A 62 2.48 -5.25 9.12
N THR A 63 1.73 -5.14 10.21
CA THR A 63 0.34 -4.69 10.16
C THR A 63 0.31 -3.22 9.73
N ARG A 64 -0.37 -2.89 8.63
CA ARG A 64 -0.54 -1.50 8.22
C ARG A 64 -1.51 -0.79 9.15
N ILE A 65 -1.12 0.36 9.67
CA ILE A 65 -2.04 1.21 10.44
C ILE A 65 -3.20 1.61 9.51
N PRO A 66 -4.47 1.38 9.91
CA PRO A 66 -5.62 1.79 9.11
C PRO A 66 -5.69 3.30 8.89
N TYR A 67 -6.29 3.71 7.77
CA TYR A 67 -6.61 5.11 7.50
C TYR A 67 -7.76 5.66 8.38
N PRO A 68 -8.89 4.94 8.58
CA PRO A 68 -9.96 5.42 9.45
C PRO A 68 -9.50 5.54 10.90
N VAL A 69 -9.78 6.69 11.53
CA VAL A 69 -9.28 7.05 12.88
C VAL A 69 -9.63 5.99 13.92
N ASP A 70 -10.89 5.56 13.97
CA ASP A 70 -11.34 4.59 14.99
C ASP A 70 -10.65 3.22 14.84
N ALA A 71 -10.45 2.78 13.59
CA ALA A 71 -9.74 1.53 13.32
C ALA A 71 -8.25 1.63 13.69
N ALA A 72 -7.62 2.78 13.41
CA ALA A 72 -6.24 3.02 13.80
C ALA A 72 -6.06 3.05 15.33
N MET A 73 -6.95 3.75 16.03
CA MET A 73 -6.97 3.79 17.49
C MET A 73 -7.21 2.40 18.09
N ALA A 74 -8.11 1.60 17.51
CA ALA A 74 -8.36 0.24 17.99
C ALA A 74 -7.10 -0.64 17.87
N VAL A 75 -6.40 -0.56 16.74
CA VAL A 75 -5.15 -1.30 16.49
C VAL A 75 -4.01 -0.89 17.45
N LEU A 76 -4.00 0.37 17.89
CA LEU A 76 -2.98 0.92 18.79
C LEU A 76 -3.42 1.00 20.27
N SER A 77 -4.63 0.57 20.60
CA SER A 77 -5.29 0.80 21.90
C SER A 77 -4.57 0.21 23.12
N ASP A 78 -3.79 -0.84 22.90
CA ASP A 78 -3.03 -1.60 23.88
C ASP A 78 -1.51 -1.38 23.75
N VAL A 79 -1.07 -0.37 22.98
CA VAL A 79 0.34 0.05 22.91
C VAL A 79 0.63 1.08 24.00
N ASP A 80 1.55 0.76 24.90
CA ASP A 80 2.04 1.64 25.97
C ASP A 80 3.35 2.31 25.60
N VAL A 81 4.17 1.64 24.79
CA VAL A 81 5.44 2.16 24.27
C VAL A 81 5.45 2.01 22.75
N LEU A 82 5.45 3.12 22.02
CA LEU A 82 5.49 3.12 20.56
C LEU A 82 6.87 3.55 20.06
N ILE A 83 7.56 2.66 19.34
CA ILE A 83 8.90 2.87 18.82
C ILE A 83 8.82 3.30 17.35
N LEU A 84 9.49 4.39 17.01
CA LEU A 84 9.54 4.92 15.65
C LEU A 84 10.89 4.61 15.01
N VAL A 85 10.88 3.97 13.84
CA VAL A 85 12.07 3.64 13.05
C VAL A 85 11.96 4.22 11.65
N GLY A 86 12.55 5.38 11.45
CA GLY A 86 12.40 6.19 10.23
C GLY A 86 11.00 6.80 10.05
N ALA A 87 10.09 6.52 10.99
CA ALA A 87 8.68 6.92 10.98
C ALA A 87 8.46 8.19 11.82
N LYS A 88 7.28 8.79 11.66
CA LYS A 88 6.78 9.83 12.56
C LYS A 88 5.65 9.25 13.43
N GLU A 89 5.31 9.96 14.50
CA GLU A 89 4.14 9.60 15.30
C GLU A 89 2.90 9.57 14.40
N PRO A 90 2.08 8.49 14.47
CA PRO A 90 0.89 8.38 13.64
C PRO A 90 -0.17 9.38 14.10
N VAL A 91 -0.63 10.19 13.14
CA VAL A 91 -1.68 11.19 13.34
C VAL A 91 -2.85 10.94 12.39
N ALA A 92 -4.04 11.40 12.77
CA ALA A 92 -5.20 11.41 11.90
C ALA A 92 -4.90 12.24 10.64
N PHE A 93 -5.39 11.76 9.49
CA PHE A 93 -5.11 12.38 8.21
C PHE A 93 -5.84 13.73 8.02
N PHE A 94 -7.09 13.80 8.50
CA PHE A 94 -7.88 15.02 8.57
C PHE A 94 -8.36 15.28 10.01
N ALA A 95 -8.69 16.53 10.30
CA ALA A 95 -9.36 16.92 11.54
C ALA A 95 -10.88 16.65 11.42
N TYR A 96 -11.30 15.45 11.79
CA TYR A 96 -12.73 15.09 11.80
C TYR A 96 -13.42 15.59 13.07
N PRO A 97 -14.70 16.00 13.01
CA PRO A 97 -15.46 16.40 14.19
C PRO A 97 -15.49 15.30 15.26
N GLY A 98 -15.11 15.66 16.50
CA GLY A 98 -15.13 14.74 17.65
C GLY A 98 -14.06 13.63 17.61
N LYS A 99 -13.09 13.68 16.70
CA LYS A 99 -12.00 12.70 16.61
C LYS A 99 -10.66 13.30 17.07
N PRO A 100 -9.80 12.51 17.75
CA PRO A 100 -8.49 12.99 18.15
C PRO A 100 -7.54 13.09 16.95
N GLY A 101 -6.58 14.03 17.03
CA GLY A 101 -5.50 14.13 16.04
C GLY A 101 -4.38 13.10 16.25
N ARG A 102 -4.12 12.71 17.50
CA ARG A 102 -3.16 11.64 17.83
C ARG A 102 -3.88 10.28 17.80
N LEU A 103 -3.22 9.27 17.23
CA LEU A 103 -3.81 7.93 17.09
C LEU A 103 -3.41 6.98 18.23
N VAL A 104 -2.38 7.32 19.00
CA VAL A 104 -2.02 6.60 20.22
C VAL A 104 -2.86 7.07 21.40
N ARG A 105 -3.10 6.17 22.36
CA ARG A 105 -3.82 6.50 23.60
C ARG A 105 -3.04 7.51 24.45
N GLU A 106 -3.76 8.22 25.32
CA GLU A 106 -3.13 9.06 26.34
C GLU A 106 -2.21 8.23 27.25
N GLY A 107 -1.04 8.78 27.58
CA GLY A 107 -0.01 8.09 28.36
C GLY A 107 0.87 7.10 27.58
N CYS A 108 0.64 6.89 26.28
CA CYS A 108 1.56 6.12 25.44
C CYS A 108 2.91 6.86 25.31
N GLU A 109 4.02 6.22 25.71
CA GLU A 109 5.36 6.76 25.51
C GLU A 109 5.80 6.53 24.05
N VAL A 110 6.05 7.62 23.32
CA VAL A 110 6.53 7.55 21.92
C VAL A 110 8.03 7.78 21.91
N LEU A 111 8.79 6.82 21.38
CA LEU A 111 10.24 6.80 21.37
C LEU A 111 10.80 6.66 19.95
N THR A 112 11.65 7.59 19.53
CA THR A 112 12.35 7.47 18.25
C THR A 112 13.64 6.68 18.43
N LEU A 113 13.74 5.54 17.74
CA LEU A 113 14.98 4.77 17.65
C LEU A 113 15.97 5.46 16.71
N ALA A 114 15.47 5.81 15.52
CA ALA A 114 16.21 6.49 14.46
C ALA A 114 15.22 7.28 13.58
N ALA A 115 15.63 8.47 13.13
CA ALA A 115 14.83 9.36 12.31
C ALA A 115 15.01 9.05 10.81
N HIS A 116 14.18 9.68 9.97
CA HIS A 116 14.36 9.59 8.52
C HIS A 116 15.71 10.18 8.10
N GLY A 117 16.52 9.42 7.35
CA GLY A 117 17.86 9.81 6.90
C GLY A 117 18.98 9.14 7.69
N ASP A 118 18.71 8.66 8.90
CA ASP A 118 19.66 7.88 9.70
C ASP A 118 19.90 6.48 9.10
N ASP A 119 20.92 5.80 9.63
CA ASP A 119 21.14 4.38 9.36
C ASP A 119 20.14 3.51 10.13
N LEU A 120 18.97 3.34 9.53
CA LEU A 120 17.86 2.57 10.10
C LEU A 120 18.20 1.09 10.28
N HIS A 121 19.09 0.54 9.44
CA HIS A 121 19.52 -0.85 9.55
C HIS A 121 20.40 -1.03 10.80
N ALA A 122 21.47 -0.24 10.90
CA ALA A 122 22.38 -0.30 12.05
C ALA A 122 21.66 -0.01 13.38
N ALA A 123 20.69 0.90 13.38
CA ALA A 123 19.90 1.21 14.57
C ALA A 123 19.04 0.01 15.03
N LEU A 124 18.44 -0.74 14.08
CA LEU A 124 17.69 -1.96 14.37
C LEU A 124 18.62 -3.09 14.85
N GLU A 125 19.80 -3.24 14.26
CA GLU A 125 20.81 -4.21 14.72
C GLU A 125 21.25 -3.93 16.15
N ALA A 126 21.59 -2.68 16.45
CA ALA A 126 21.98 -2.27 17.80
C ALA A 126 20.86 -2.51 18.81
N LEU A 127 19.60 -2.27 18.45
CA LEU A 127 18.46 -2.58 19.32
C LEU A 127 18.27 -4.10 19.52
N ARG A 128 18.35 -4.90 18.45
CA ARG A 128 18.29 -6.37 18.54
C ARG A 128 19.35 -6.90 19.50
N ASP A 129 20.59 -6.43 19.35
CA ASP A 129 21.73 -6.90 20.14
C ASP A 129 21.61 -6.47 21.61
N GLU A 130 21.14 -5.24 21.88
CA GLU A 130 20.84 -4.76 23.25
C GLU A 130 19.70 -5.57 23.92
N LEU A 131 18.73 -6.07 23.13
CA LEU A 131 17.70 -6.98 23.62
C LEU A 131 18.21 -8.41 23.82
N GLY A 132 19.44 -8.73 23.39
CA GLY A 132 20.03 -10.07 23.49
C GLY A 132 19.46 -11.07 22.49
N ILE A 133 18.87 -10.60 21.39
CA ILE A 133 18.22 -11.43 20.37
C ILE A 133 19.27 -11.90 19.36
N LYS A 134 19.34 -13.22 19.10
CA LYS A 134 20.33 -13.77 18.18
C LYS A 134 19.92 -13.57 16.70
N PRO A 135 20.87 -13.33 15.77
CA PRO A 135 20.58 -13.10 14.34
C PRO A 135 19.84 -14.20 13.54
N SER A 136 19.39 -15.28 14.17
CA SER A 136 18.64 -16.37 13.55
C SER A 136 17.35 -16.73 14.29
N GLN A 137 16.95 -15.92 15.27
CA GLN A 137 15.73 -16.17 16.05
C GLN A 137 14.48 -16.10 15.14
N HIS A 138 13.49 -16.95 15.42
CA HIS A 138 12.30 -17.14 14.59
C HIS A 138 11.67 -15.80 14.22
N LYS A 139 11.29 -15.60 12.96
CA LYS A 139 10.46 -14.47 12.51
C LYS A 139 9.18 -15.02 11.89
N VAL A 140 8.05 -14.36 12.14
CA VAL A 140 6.80 -14.72 11.47
C VAL A 140 6.85 -14.20 10.04
N LEU A 141 6.83 -15.13 9.09
CA LEU A 141 6.86 -14.85 7.67
C LEU A 141 5.49 -15.15 7.06
N ALA A 142 5.10 -14.36 6.07
CA ALA A 142 3.98 -14.71 5.23
C ALA A 142 4.35 -15.97 4.41
N ALA A 143 3.64 -17.07 4.64
CA ALA A 143 4.02 -18.38 4.12
C ALA A 143 3.22 -18.81 2.89
N ALA A 144 1.91 -19.01 3.04
CA ALA A 144 1.04 -19.49 1.97
C ALA A 144 -0.02 -18.45 1.61
N PHE A 145 -0.34 -18.37 0.33
CA PHE A 145 -1.46 -17.59 -0.15
C PHE A 145 -2.76 -18.20 0.39
N PRO A 146 -3.75 -17.40 0.84
CA PRO A 146 -5.04 -17.92 1.31
C PRO A 146 -5.70 -18.87 0.30
N ASP A 147 -6.27 -19.97 0.79
CA ASP A 147 -7.04 -20.90 -0.03
C ASP A 147 -8.40 -20.30 -0.36
N GLU A 148 -8.42 -19.45 -1.38
CA GLU A 148 -9.60 -18.77 -1.87
C GLU A 148 -9.89 -19.20 -3.31
N ALA A 149 -11.17 -19.39 -3.63
CA ALA A 149 -11.59 -19.73 -4.98
C ALA A 149 -11.16 -18.65 -6.00
N THR A 150 -10.91 -19.06 -7.24
CA THR A 150 -10.69 -18.12 -8.34
C THR A 150 -11.97 -17.28 -8.54
N PRO A 151 -11.87 -15.94 -8.60
CA PRO A 151 -13.00 -15.09 -8.91
C PRO A 151 -13.68 -15.48 -10.22
N ASN A 152 -15.01 -15.38 -10.27
CA ASN A 152 -15.81 -15.66 -11.45
C ASN A 152 -17.00 -14.69 -11.54
N GLY A 153 -17.56 -14.54 -12.74
CA GLY A 153 -18.74 -13.71 -12.98
C GLY A 153 -18.45 -12.20 -12.93
N LYS A 154 -19.30 -11.43 -12.24
CA LYS A 154 -19.18 -9.96 -12.19
C LYS A 154 -17.83 -9.55 -11.62
N LEU A 155 -17.13 -8.64 -12.30
CA LEU A 155 -15.88 -8.08 -11.80
C LEU A 155 -16.14 -7.18 -10.58
N THR A 156 -15.36 -7.38 -9.51
CA THR A 156 -15.37 -6.54 -8.31
C THR A 156 -13.94 -6.11 -7.99
N GLU A 157 -13.80 -5.05 -7.20
CA GLU A 157 -12.50 -4.57 -6.75
C GLU A 157 -11.73 -5.63 -5.94
N ASP A 158 -12.45 -6.44 -5.15
CA ASP A 158 -11.89 -7.57 -4.41
C ASP A 158 -11.43 -8.72 -5.32
N ALA A 159 -12.13 -8.97 -6.42
CA ALA A 159 -11.74 -9.94 -7.43
C ALA A 159 -10.45 -9.50 -8.14
N VAL A 160 -10.38 -8.23 -8.57
CA VAL A 160 -9.17 -7.64 -9.15
C VAL A 160 -7.99 -7.77 -8.17
N ALA A 161 -8.17 -7.35 -6.92
CA ALA A 161 -7.13 -7.46 -5.88
C ALA A 161 -6.62 -8.89 -5.70
N LEU A 162 -7.52 -9.88 -5.67
CA LEU A 162 -7.17 -11.29 -5.53
C LEU A 162 -6.38 -11.83 -6.71
N SER A 163 -6.85 -11.56 -7.93
CA SER A 163 -6.19 -12.00 -9.16
C SER A 163 -4.81 -11.38 -9.33
N VAL A 164 -4.66 -10.08 -9.06
CA VAL A 164 -3.35 -9.40 -9.15
C VAL A 164 -2.39 -9.96 -8.09
N ALA A 165 -2.81 -10.11 -6.83
CA ALA A 165 -1.93 -10.63 -5.79
C ALA A 165 -1.50 -12.08 -6.06
N ARG A 166 -2.38 -12.91 -6.64
CA ARG A 166 -2.09 -14.32 -6.98
C ARG A 166 -1.11 -14.45 -8.16
N LYS A 167 -1.25 -13.58 -9.16
CA LYS A 167 -0.50 -13.65 -10.43
C LYS A 167 0.72 -12.74 -10.48
N LEU A 168 0.96 -11.94 -9.43
CA LEU A 168 2.06 -10.98 -9.38
C LEU A 168 3.41 -11.70 -9.64
N PRO A 169 4.19 -11.28 -10.66
CA PRO A 169 5.50 -11.85 -10.92
C PRO A 169 6.46 -11.64 -9.74
N ALA A 170 7.38 -12.58 -9.56
CA ALA A 170 8.49 -12.38 -8.62
C ALA A 170 9.32 -11.16 -9.04
N ASP A 171 9.78 -10.43 -8.05
CA ASP A 171 10.54 -9.18 -8.17
C ASP A 171 9.80 -8.04 -8.90
N ALA A 172 8.47 -8.10 -9.02
CA ALA A 172 7.70 -6.98 -9.56
C ALA A 172 7.80 -5.71 -8.69
N ILE A 173 7.41 -4.57 -9.27
CA ILE A 173 7.16 -3.32 -8.55
C ILE A 173 5.68 -2.99 -8.68
N VAL A 174 5.00 -2.78 -7.56
CA VAL A 174 3.61 -2.33 -7.51
C VAL A 174 3.57 -0.86 -7.12
N CYS A 175 2.95 -0.05 -7.98
CA CYS A 175 2.60 1.33 -7.69
C CYS A 175 1.09 1.39 -7.43
N ASP A 176 0.67 1.84 -6.25
CA ASP A 176 -0.74 1.83 -5.85
C ASP A 176 -1.26 3.25 -5.60
N GLU A 177 -2.19 3.66 -6.45
CA GLU A 177 -3.04 4.83 -6.33
C GLU A 177 -4.50 4.48 -6.65
N ALA A 178 -4.96 3.28 -6.28
CA ALA A 178 -6.36 2.87 -6.45
C ALA A 178 -7.28 3.45 -5.36
N VAL A 179 -6.72 4.16 -4.37
CA VAL A 179 -7.36 4.94 -3.29
C VAL A 179 -8.39 4.16 -2.44
N THR A 180 -9.54 3.83 -3.01
CA THR A 180 -10.60 3.02 -2.38
C THR A 180 -10.53 1.55 -2.75
N SER A 181 -10.13 1.22 -3.98
CA SER A 181 -10.47 -0.07 -4.59
C SER A 181 -9.38 -1.15 -4.49
N ALA A 182 -8.12 -0.81 -4.18
CA ALA A 182 -7.07 -1.82 -3.95
C ALA A 182 -6.78 -2.10 -2.45
N ARG A 183 -7.68 -1.73 -1.53
CA ARG A 183 -7.44 -1.93 -0.09
C ARG A 183 -7.15 -3.39 0.27
N ARG A 184 -7.89 -4.32 -0.34
CA ARG A 184 -7.70 -5.75 -0.15
C ARG A 184 -6.39 -6.28 -0.74
N PHE A 185 -5.91 -5.67 -1.83
CA PHE A 185 -4.65 -6.06 -2.48
C PHE A 185 -3.50 -5.99 -1.48
N PHE A 186 -3.42 -4.91 -0.68
CA PHE A 186 -2.33 -4.75 0.29
C PHE A 186 -2.21 -5.94 1.25
N ALA A 187 -3.32 -6.40 1.82
CA ALA A 187 -3.33 -7.54 2.74
C ALA A 187 -2.93 -8.85 2.03
N LEU A 188 -3.48 -9.10 0.84
CA LEU A 188 -3.16 -10.29 0.04
C LEU A 188 -1.71 -10.29 -0.47
N SER A 189 -1.15 -9.11 -0.74
CA SER A 189 0.20 -8.93 -1.26
C SER A 189 1.28 -9.45 -0.30
N ALA A 190 0.98 -9.56 1.01
CA ALA A 190 1.88 -10.22 1.95
C ALA A 190 2.22 -11.65 1.53
N PHE A 191 1.29 -12.35 0.86
CA PHE A 191 1.44 -13.74 0.44
C PHE A 191 1.78 -13.91 -1.05
N ALA A 192 1.76 -12.83 -1.82
CA ALA A 192 2.15 -12.80 -3.23
C ALA A 192 3.65 -13.13 -3.42
N ALA A 193 4.11 -13.26 -4.66
CA ALA A 193 5.53 -13.35 -4.93
C ALA A 193 6.31 -12.14 -4.34
N PRO A 194 7.59 -12.30 -3.93
CA PRO A 194 8.38 -11.18 -3.39
C PRO A 194 8.42 -10.00 -4.36
N HIS A 195 8.05 -8.80 -3.90
CA HIS A 195 7.95 -7.60 -4.73
C HIS A 195 8.23 -6.33 -3.92
N ASP A 196 8.34 -5.21 -4.62
CA ASP A 196 8.32 -3.88 -4.02
C ASP A 196 6.93 -3.28 -4.16
N TYR A 197 6.45 -2.60 -3.13
CA TYR A 197 5.18 -1.87 -3.15
C TYR A 197 5.43 -0.41 -2.81
N MET A 198 4.82 0.50 -3.55
CA MET A 198 4.95 1.95 -3.43
C MET A 198 3.57 2.59 -3.54
N MET A 199 3.35 3.69 -2.84
CA MET A 199 2.16 4.51 -2.98
C MET A 199 2.44 5.98 -2.62
N GLY A 200 1.47 6.86 -2.85
CA GLY A 200 1.53 8.25 -2.43
C GLY A 200 1.77 8.37 -0.91
N THR A 201 2.69 9.25 -0.50
CA THR A 201 3.03 9.51 0.92
C THR A 201 2.29 10.69 1.53
N GLY A 202 1.27 11.19 0.83
CA GLY A 202 0.41 12.30 1.24
C GLY A 202 -0.96 12.17 0.57
N GLY A 203 -1.72 13.27 0.55
CA GLY A 203 -3.10 13.28 0.04
C GLY A 203 -3.25 13.72 -1.40
N SER A 204 -2.14 13.81 -2.14
CA SER A 204 -2.18 14.12 -3.56
C SER A 204 -2.57 12.88 -4.37
N ILE A 205 -3.30 13.11 -5.46
CA ILE A 205 -3.66 12.12 -6.47
C ILE A 205 -3.01 12.51 -7.81
N GLY A 206 -2.96 11.57 -8.76
CA GLY A 206 -2.22 11.71 -10.01
C GLY A 206 -0.75 11.26 -9.93
N GLY A 207 -0.35 10.62 -8.83
CA GLY A 207 0.99 10.07 -8.65
C GLY A 207 1.19 8.67 -9.23
N GLY A 208 0.13 7.89 -9.46
CA GLY A 208 0.24 6.46 -9.82
C GLY A 208 0.96 6.22 -11.15
N ILE A 209 0.43 6.75 -12.26
CA ILE A 209 1.04 6.68 -13.60
C ILE A 209 2.50 7.18 -13.61
N PRO A 210 2.86 8.38 -13.13
CA PRO A 210 4.25 8.85 -13.15
C PRO A 210 5.16 8.07 -12.21
N MET A 211 4.67 7.56 -11.07
CA MET A 211 5.42 6.68 -10.19
C MET A 211 5.77 5.36 -10.89
N ALA A 212 4.81 4.76 -11.60
CA ALA A 212 5.02 3.55 -12.39
C ALA A 212 6.01 3.77 -13.53
N THR A 213 5.90 4.91 -14.24
CA THR A 213 6.85 5.32 -15.28
C THR A 213 8.27 5.44 -14.73
N GLY A 214 8.45 6.13 -13.60
CA GLY A 214 9.75 6.28 -12.95
C GLY A 214 10.34 4.95 -12.48
N ALA A 215 9.50 4.07 -11.91
CA ALA A 215 9.91 2.73 -11.50
C ALA A 215 10.40 1.89 -12.68
N ALA A 216 9.69 1.90 -13.81
CA ALA A 216 10.08 1.14 -14.99
C ALA A 216 11.36 1.67 -15.64
N ILE A 217 11.58 3.00 -15.63
CA ILE A 217 12.85 3.60 -16.08
C ILE A 217 14.02 3.18 -15.18
N ALA A 218 13.82 3.22 -13.86
CA ALA A 218 14.87 2.90 -12.89
C ALA A 218 15.17 1.39 -12.79
N CYS A 219 14.21 0.55 -13.18
CA CYS A 219 14.27 -0.91 -13.05
C CYS A 219 13.73 -1.61 -14.32
N PRO A 220 14.40 -1.48 -15.48
CA PRO A 220 13.88 -1.93 -16.77
C PRO A 220 13.69 -3.46 -16.90
N ASP A 221 14.27 -4.22 -15.99
CA ASP A 221 14.15 -5.69 -15.93
C ASP A 221 13.05 -6.18 -15.00
N ARG A 222 12.39 -5.27 -14.28
CA ARG A 222 11.32 -5.61 -13.33
C ARG A 222 9.98 -5.21 -13.92
N LYS A 223 9.03 -6.13 -13.91
CA LYS A 223 7.63 -5.85 -14.30
C LYS A 223 7.05 -4.81 -13.34
N VAL A 224 6.47 -3.73 -13.87
CA VAL A 224 5.73 -2.75 -13.06
C VAL A 224 4.23 -2.95 -13.21
N VAL A 225 3.51 -3.02 -12.10
CA VAL A 225 2.05 -3.07 -12.05
C VAL A 225 1.55 -1.79 -11.38
N ASN A 226 0.82 -0.96 -12.12
CA ASN A 226 0.18 0.24 -11.58
C ASN A 226 -1.29 -0.05 -11.26
N LEU A 227 -1.69 0.11 -10.01
CA LEU A 227 -3.09 0.06 -9.57
C LEU A 227 -3.61 1.49 -9.49
N GLU A 228 -4.48 1.88 -10.42
CA GLU A 228 -4.83 3.28 -10.66
C GLU A 228 -6.33 3.49 -10.48
N ALA A 229 -6.75 4.51 -9.73
CA ALA A 229 -8.15 4.94 -9.72
C ALA A 229 -8.46 5.77 -10.98
N ASP A 230 -9.65 5.59 -11.58
CA ASP A 230 -10.04 6.33 -12.78
C ASP A 230 -10.03 7.86 -12.60
N GLY A 231 -10.58 8.39 -11.51
CA GLY A 231 -10.49 9.82 -11.23
C GLY A 231 -9.05 10.32 -11.07
N SER A 232 -8.22 9.54 -10.36
CA SER A 232 -6.82 9.88 -10.10
C SER A 232 -5.97 9.91 -11.38
N GLY A 233 -6.13 8.90 -12.23
CA GLY A 233 -5.33 8.75 -13.43
C GLY A 233 -5.48 9.92 -14.40
N MET A 234 -6.61 10.63 -14.39
CA MET A 234 -6.83 11.79 -15.27
C MET A 234 -5.94 12.98 -14.96
N TYR A 235 -5.37 13.08 -13.76
CA TYR A 235 -4.43 14.15 -13.40
C TYR A 235 -3.12 14.04 -14.18
N THR A 236 -2.72 12.82 -14.56
CA THR A 236 -1.43 12.55 -15.20
C THR A 236 -1.49 11.52 -16.33
N VAL A 237 -2.65 11.41 -16.99
CA VAL A 237 -2.90 10.47 -18.10
C VAL A 237 -1.88 10.57 -19.25
N GLN A 238 -1.31 11.77 -19.47
CA GLN A 238 -0.22 12.00 -20.42
C GLN A 238 1.03 11.14 -20.14
N GLY A 239 1.19 10.62 -18.92
CA GLY A 239 2.27 9.69 -18.59
C GLY A 239 2.20 8.38 -19.37
N LEU A 240 1.02 7.97 -19.86
CA LEU A 240 0.87 6.82 -20.76
C LEU A 240 1.66 7.01 -22.05
N TRP A 241 1.72 8.23 -22.58
CA TRP A 241 2.51 8.52 -23.79
C TRP A 241 4.01 8.30 -23.55
N THR A 242 4.52 8.68 -22.37
CA THR A 242 5.90 8.40 -22.00
C THR A 242 6.15 6.90 -21.91
N GLN A 243 5.23 6.14 -21.31
CA GLN A 243 5.34 4.67 -21.25
C GLN A 243 5.40 4.04 -22.65
N ALA A 244 4.55 4.51 -23.58
CA ALA A 244 4.58 4.07 -24.98
C ALA A 244 5.88 4.44 -25.69
N ARG A 245 6.30 5.71 -25.61
CA ARG A 245 7.50 6.24 -26.27
C ARG A 245 8.77 5.51 -25.84
N GLU A 246 8.92 5.31 -24.54
CA GLU A 246 10.08 4.64 -23.94
C GLU A 246 9.93 3.11 -23.90
N LYS A 247 8.80 2.57 -24.41
CA LYS A 247 8.47 1.13 -24.44
C LYS A 247 8.57 0.47 -23.05
N LEU A 248 8.13 1.19 -22.02
CA LEU A 248 8.25 0.77 -20.62
C LEU A 248 7.37 -0.43 -20.31
N ASP A 249 7.87 -1.35 -19.49
CA ASP A 249 7.16 -2.58 -19.13
C ASP A 249 6.18 -2.37 -17.96
N VAL A 250 5.10 -1.63 -18.23
CA VAL A 250 4.09 -1.24 -17.23
C VAL A 250 2.73 -1.82 -17.59
N VAL A 251 2.15 -2.59 -16.66
CA VAL A 251 0.73 -2.99 -16.73
C VAL A 251 -0.06 -2.04 -15.82
N THR A 252 -0.85 -1.15 -16.41
CA THR A 252 -1.73 -0.24 -15.68
C THR A 252 -3.12 -0.84 -15.58
N ILE A 253 -3.64 -1.01 -14.38
CA ILE A 253 -4.98 -1.50 -14.09
C ILE A 253 -5.78 -0.32 -13.53
N VAL A 254 -6.69 0.20 -14.34
CA VAL A 254 -7.59 1.28 -13.94
C VAL A 254 -8.84 0.67 -13.31
N PHE A 255 -9.05 0.97 -12.04
CA PHE A 255 -10.27 0.64 -11.29
C PHE A 255 -11.32 1.69 -11.62
N SER A 256 -12.17 1.42 -12.61
CA SER A 256 -13.22 2.34 -13.04
C SER A 256 -14.54 2.03 -12.34
N ASN A 257 -14.72 2.64 -11.18
CA ASN A 257 -16.01 2.69 -10.47
C ASN A 257 -16.79 3.98 -10.79
N ARG A 258 -16.24 4.85 -11.65
CA ARG A 258 -16.87 6.08 -12.17
C ARG A 258 -17.24 7.07 -11.07
N THR A 259 -16.47 7.14 -9.99
CA THR A 259 -16.72 8.11 -8.93
C THR A 259 -15.48 8.34 -8.06
N TYR A 260 -15.33 9.55 -7.54
CA TYR A 260 -14.40 9.81 -6.43
C TYR A 260 -14.99 9.26 -5.12
N ALA A 261 -15.06 7.93 -5.00
CA ALA A 261 -15.68 7.21 -3.88
C ALA A 261 -15.11 7.63 -2.50
N ILE A 262 -13.82 7.97 -2.44
CA ILE A 262 -13.20 8.46 -1.21
C ILE A 262 -13.86 9.76 -0.74
N LEU A 263 -14.21 10.67 -1.64
CA LEU A 263 -14.80 11.97 -1.31
C LEU A 263 -16.25 11.83 -0.84
N HIS A 264 -16.99 10.85 -1.37
CA HIS A 264 -18.28 10.44 -0.80
C HIS A 264 -18.12 9.94 0.64
N GLY A 265 -17.10 9.11 0.90
CA GLY A 265 -16.72 8.66 2.24
C GLY A 265 -16.35 9.81 3.17
N GLU A 266 -15.54 10.76 2.71
CA GLU A 266 -15.12 11.90 3.52
C GLU A 266 -16.26 12.87 3.84
N MET A 267 -17.20 13.09 2.91
CA MET A 267 -18.42 13.83 3.21
C MET A 267 -19.19 13.20 4.37
N LYS A 268 -19.35 11.89 4.36
CA LYS A 268 -19.99 11.17 5.47
C LYS A 268 -19.20 11.33 6.78
N ASN A 269 -17.87 11.22 6.73
CA ASN A 269 -17.00 11.34 7.91
C ASN A 269 -17.07 12.73 8.57
N VAL A 270 -17.37 13.79 7.81
CA VAL A 270 -17.59 15.15 8.35
C VAL A 270 -19.05 15.44 8.72
N GLY A 271 -19.93 14.44 8.67
CA GLY A 271 -21.31 14.54 9.13
C GLY A 271 -22.33 14.91 8.05
N VAL A 272 -21.97 14.86 6.76
CA VAL A 272 -22.95 15.04 5.68
C VAL A 272 -23.86 13.80 5.63
N GLY A 273 -25.11 13.97 6.08
CA GLY A 273 -26.09 12.89 6.14
C GLY A 273 -26.64 12.44 4.78
N ALA A 274 -26.70 13.35 3.81
CA ALA A 274 -27.12 13.06 2.44
C ALA A 274 -26.30 13.88 1.45
N ILE A 275 -25.73 13.20 0.45
CA ILE A 275 -24.93 13.83 -0.59
C ILE A 275 -25.88 14.44 -1.62
N GLY A 276 -25.84 15.76 -1.74
CA GLY A 276 -26.73 16.52 -2.64
C GLY A 276 -26.38 16.35 -4.12
N GLU A 277 -27.30 16.76 -4.99
CA GLU A 277 -27.17 16.64 -6.45
C GLU A 277 -25.89 17.30 -6.98
N ASN A 278 -25.59 18.53 -6.58
CA ASN A 278 -24.40 19.24 -7.04
C ASN A 278 -23.10 18.51 -6.65
N ALA A 279 -23.05 17.93 -5.44
CA ALA A 279 -21.90 17.17 -5.00
C ALA A 279 -21.72 15.90 -5.84
N ARG A 280 -22.81 15.17 -6.14
CA ARG A 280 -22.76 14.00 -7.05
C ARG A 280 -22.24 14.40 -8.42
N ARG A 281 -22.78 15.48 -9.01
CA ARG A 281 -22.32 16.00 -10.32
C ARG A 281 -20.85 16.43 -10.35
N MET A 282 -20.27 16.77 -9.20
CA MET A 282 -18.85 17.11 -9.09
C MET A 282 -17.94 15.90 -8.87
N LEU A 283 -18.48 14.80 -8.31
CA LEU A 283 -17.70 13.66 -7.84
C LEU A 283 -17.88 12.40 -8.67
N ASP A 284 -18.99 12.27 -9.37
CA ASP A 284 -19.30 11.13 -10.21
C ASP A 284 -18.76 11.39 -11.63
N LEU A 285 -18.21 10.33 -12.23
CA LEU A 285 -17.49 10.31 -13.49
C LEU A 285 -18.26 9.46 -14.50
N ASP A 286 -19.57 9.67 -14.60
CA ASP A 286 -20.51 8.82 -15.33
C ASP A 286 -21.27 9.53 -16.47
N HIS A 287 -21.20 10.87 -16.56
CA HIS A 287 -21.94 11.68 -17.55
C HIS A 287 -21.07 12.76 -18.25
N PRO A 288 -20.27 12.39 -19.28
CA PRO A 288 -20.03 11.03 -19.76
C PRO A 288 -18.99 10.30 -18.89
N SER A 289 -19.03 8.97 -18.91
CA SER A 289 -17.95 8.16 -18.36
C SER A 289 -16.69 8.22 -19.20
N LEU A 290 -15.53 8.17 -18.54
CA LEU A 290 -14.23 8.08 -19.21
C LEU A 290 -14.11 6.75 -19.96
N ASP A 291 -13.62 6.81 -21.20
CA ASP A 291 -13.24 5.62 -21.98
C ASP A 291 -11.72 5.45 -21.91
N TRP A 292 -11.26 4.69 -20.91
CA TRP A 292 -9.83 4.48 -20.68
C TRP A 292 -9.14 3.72 -21.80
N VAL A 293 -9.87 2.87 -22.53
CA VAL A 293 -9.32 2.16 -23.69
C VAL A 293 -9.01 3.15 -24.80
N SER A 294 -9.93 4.07 -25.10
CA SER A 294 -9.71 5.11 -26.12
C SER A 294 -8.61 6.09 -25.71
N LEU A 295 -8.59 6.52 -24.44
CA LEU A 295 -7.54 7.40 -23.90
C LEU A 295 -6.15 6.77 -24.02
N ALA A 296 -6.00 5.51 -23.59
CA ALA A 296 -4.73 4.80 -23.67
C ALA A 296 -4.24 4.63 -25.11
N LYS A 297 -5.13 4.24 -26.03
CA LYS A 297 -4.80 4.09 -27.46
C LYS A 297 -4.38 5.43 -28.07
N GLY A 298 -5.04 6.53 -27.72
CA GLY A 298 -4.67 7.88 -28.14
C GLY A 298 -3.26 8.29 -27.69
N MET A 299 -2.76 7.70 -26.59
CA MET A 299 -1.41 7.89 -26.08
C MET A 299 -0.40 6.84 -26.59
N GLY A 300 -0.82 5.90 -27.43
CA GLY A 300 0.04 4.84 -27.98
C GLY A 300 0.20 3.61 -27.08
N VAL A 301 -0.61 3.47 -26.03
CA VAL A 301 -0.62 2.29 -25.15
C VAL A 301 -1.73 1.34 -25.60
N GLU A 302 -1.38 0.06 -25.77
CA GLU A 302 -2.40 -0.96 -26.05
C GLU A 302 -3.29 -1.16 -24.83
N ALA A 303 -4.61 -1.28 -25.04
CA ALA A 303 -5.55 -1.35 -23.94
C ALA A 303 -6.78 -2.20 -24.25
N ALA A 304 -7.35 -2.79 -23.20
CA ALA A 304 -8.60 -3.53 -23.25
C ALA A 304 -9.43 -3.35 -21.97
N ARG A 305 -10.75 -3.51 -22.13
CA ARG A 305 -11.72 -3.47 -21.03
C ARG A 305 -12.00 -4.88 -20.49
N ALA A 306 -12.22 -4.96 -19.19
CA ALA A 306 -12.82 -6.10 -18.50
C ALA A 306 -13.97 -5.64 -17.59
N ASP A 307 -15.11 -6.31 -17.69
CA ASP A 307 -16.31 -6.18 -16.85
C ASP A 307 -16.70 -7.51 -16.17
N THR A 308 -15.91 -8.56 -16.42
CA THR A 308 -16.04 -9.90 -15.84
C THR A 308 -14.70 -10.39 -15.30
N CYS A 309 -14.75 -11.24 -14.28
CA CYS A 309 -13.57 -11.86 -13.66
C CYS A 309 -12.73 -12.63 -14.68
N GLU A 310 -13.39 -13.41 -15.55
CA GLU A 310 -12.72 -14.25 -16.56
C GLU A 310 -12.00 -13.40 -17.60
N ARG A 311 -12.64 -12.32 -18.06
CA ARG A 311 -12.03 -11.38 -19.00
C ARG A 311 -10.84 -10.66 -18.37
N PHE A 312 -10.98 -10.21 -17.12
CA PHE A 312 -9.90 -9.56 -16.38
C PHE A 312 -8.70 -10.50 -16.24
N ASP A 313 -8.94 -11.75 -15.81
CA ASP A 313 -7.89 -12.74 -15.61
C ASP A 313 -7.13 -13.05 -16.90
N ALA A 314 -7.84 -13.22 -18.02
CA ALA A 314 -7.23 -13.46 -19.33
C ALA A 314 -6.39 -12.26 -19.81
N LEU A 315 -6.86 -11.03 -19.59
CA LEU A 315 -6.10 -9.82 -19.92
C LEU A 315 -4.86 -9.68 -19.04
N LEU A 316 -4.99 -9.96 -17.74
CA LEU A 316 -3.88 -9.90 -16.80
C LEU A 316 -2.80 -10.92 -17.15
N ASP A 317 -3.16 -12.17 -17.47
CA ASP A 317 -2.21 -13.20 -17.91
C ASP A 317 -1.47 -12.76 -19.18
N SER A 318 -2.21 -12.28 -20.18
CA SER A 318 -1.63 -11.77 -21.43
C SER A 318 -0.65 -10.61 -21.17
N ALA A 319 -1.07 -9.61 -20.39
CA ALA A 319 -0.28 -8.42 -20.09
C ALA A 319 1.00 -8.73 -19.30
N LEU A 320 0.93 -9.64 -18.32
CA LEU A 320 2.09 -10.04 -17.52
C LEU A 320 3.10 -10.89 -18.33
N SER A 321 2.63 -11.66 -19.31
CA SER A 321 3.47 -12.57 -20.11
C SER A 321 4.35 -11.89 -21.18
N ARG A 322 4.05 -10.64 -21.54
CA ARG A 322 4.74 -9.89 -22.60
C ARG A 322 5.42 -8.65 -22.05
N ARG A 323 6.43 -8.13 -22.75
CA ARG A 323 7.04 -6.82 -22.43
C ARG A 323 6.31 -5.68 -23.13
N GLY A 324 6.21 -4.55 -22.46
CA GLY A 324 5.70 -3.29 -22.99
C GLY A 324 4.45 -2.80 -22.26
N PRO A 325 4.02 -1.56 -22.53
CA PRO A 325 2.94 -0.95 -21.77
C PRO A 325 1.59 -1.53 -22.18
N PHE A 326 0.77 -1.85 -21.20
CA PHE A 326 -0.61 -2.30 -21.43
C PHE A 326 -1.54 -1.72 -20.37
N LEU A 327 -2.73 -1.30 -20.78
CA LEU A 327 -3.76 -0.80 -19.88
C LEU A 327 -4.99 -1.73 -19.86
N ILE A 328 -5.40 -2.11 -18.65
CA ILE A 328 -6.67 -2.80 -18.38
C ILE A 328 -7.62 -1.80 -17.74
N GLU A 329 -8.73 -1.50 -18.42
CA GLU A 329 -9.87 -0.81 -17.80
C GLU A 329 -10.74 -1.86 -17.10
N ALA A 330 -10.67 -1.94 -15.78
CA ALA A 330 -11.52 -2.79 -14.96
C ALA A 330 -12.78 -2.01 -14.57
N VAL A 331 -13.92 -2.36 -15.17
CA VAL A 331 -15.22 -1.73 -14.89
C VAL A 331 -15.90 -2.48 -13.74
N LEU A 332 -16.24 -1.77 -12.66
CA LEU A 332 -16.67 -2.31 -11.36
C LEU A 332 -18.17 -2.07 -11.07
#